data_AF-A0A532BYX2-F1
#
_entry.id   AF-A0A532BYX2-F1
#
_cell.length_a   1.000
_cell.length_b   1.000
_cell.length_c   1.000
_cell.angle_alpha   90.00
_cell.angle_beta   90.00
_cell.angle_gamma   90.00
#
_symmetry.space_group_name_H-M   'P 1'
#
loop_
_entity.id
_entity.type
_entity.pdbx_description
1 polymer ?
#
loop_
_entity_poly.entity_id
_entity_poly.type
_entity_poly.pdbx_seq_one_letter_code
_entity_poly.pdbx_strand_id
1 'polypeptide(L)' 'MKIEEARQRIESAMTQYGAHAGAAIDLVISEVKSDLGLATANELIDEFDLELQYNIAPIEPGFSSS' A
#
# COMPACT_ATOMS: atom_id res chain seq x y z
N MET A 1 10.59 0.84 -8.09
CA MET A 1 9.80 1.82 -7.29
C MET A 1 10.59 2.20 -6.04
N LYS A 2 10.54 3.46 -5.58
CA LYS A 2 11.14 3.87 -4.29
C LYS A 2 10.04 4.09 -3.25
N ILE A 3 10.38 3.91 -1.96
CA ILE A 3 9.42 4.12 -0.86
C ILE A 3 8.89 5.56 -0.82
N GLU A 4 9.76 6.54 -1.10
CA GLU A 4 9.41 7.96 -1.16
C GLU A 4 8.40 8.25 -2.28
N GLU A 5 8.57 7.63 -3.44
CA GLU A 5 7.64 7.75 -4.58
C GLU A 5 6.30 7.07 -4.29
N ALA A 6 6.33 5.93 -3.59
CA ALA A 6 5.12 5.24 -3.15
C ALA A 6 4.30 6.11 -2.19
N ARG A 7 4.98 6.68 -1.19
CA ARG A 7 4.42 7.60 -0.22
C ARG A 7 3.73 8.78 -0.92
N GLN A 8 4.43 9.44 -1.83
CA GLN A 8 3.85 10.55 -2.60
C GLN A 8 2.68 10.13 -3.49
N ARG A 9 2.73 8.94 -4.10
CA ARG A 9 1.62 8.41 -4.91
C ARG A 9 0.39 8.11 -4.07
N ILE A 10 0.56 7.55 -2.87
CA ILE A 10 -0.53 7.30 -1.93
C ILE A 10 -1.16 8.63 -1.52
N GLU A 11 -0.37 9.59 -1.05
CA GLU A 11 -0.85 10.94 -0.68
C GLU A 11 -1.57 11.64 -1.85
N SER A 12 -0.99 11.55 -3.04
CA SER A 12 -1.57 12.15 -4.24
C SER A 12 -2.86 11.44 -4.64
N ALA A 13 -2.94 10.12 -4.51
CA ALA A 13 -4.16 9.36 -4.75
C ALA A 13 -5.25 9.71 -3.73
N MET A 14 -4.91 9.79 -2.43
CA MET A 14 -5.83 10.21 -1.37
C MET A 14 -6.36 11.63 -1.64
N THR A 15 -5.50 12.55 -2.09
CA THR A 15 -5.89 13.93 -2.39
C THR A 15 -6.75 14.03 -3.65
N GLN A 16 -6.40 13.28 -4.70
CA GLN A 16 -7.09 13.35 -6.00
C GLN A 16 -8.41 12.58 -6.00
N TYR A 17 -8.44 11.40 -5.37
CA TYR A 17 -9.56 10.46 -5.44
C TYR A 17 -10.33 10.35 -4.12
N GLY A 18 -9.80 10.87 -3.00
CA GLY A 18 -10.47 10.86 -1.70
C GLY A 18 -10.87 9.44 -1.30
N ALA A 19 -12.18 9.22 -1.11
CA ALA A 19 -12.75 7.91 -0.78
C ALA A 19 -12.56 6.85 -1.89
N HIS A 20 -12.37 7.25 -3.14
CA HIS A 20 -12.15 6.32 -4.27
C HIS A 20 -10.66 5.99 -4.48
N ALA A 21 -9.76 6.53 -3.65
CA ALA A 21 -8.34 6.30 -3.78
C ALA A 21 -7.93 4.85 -3.53
N GLY A 22 -8.77 4.05 -2.85
CA GLY A 22 -8.45 2.67 -2.48
C GLY A 22 -7.95 1.82 -3.65
N ALA A 23 -8.58 1.92 -4.83
CA ALA A 23 -8.13 1.17 -6.01
C ALA A 23 -6.76 1.63 -6.53
N ALA A 24 -6.46 2.94 -6.48
CA ALA A 24 -5.17 3.47 -6.90
C ALA A 24 -4.06 3.14 -5.88
N ILE A 25 -4.39 3.20 -4.59
CA ILE A 25 -3.49 2.89 -3.49
C ILE A 25 -3.16 1.38 -3.49
N ASP A 26 -4.14 0.51 -3.71
CA ASP A 26 -3.92 -0.94 -3.81
C ASP A 26 -2.92 -1.29 -4.92
N LEU A 27 -3.00 -0.62 -6.08
CA LEU A 27 -2.03 -0.76 -7.16
C LEU A 27 -0.62 -0.33 -6.72
N VAL A 28 -0.52 0.81 -6.04
CA VAL A 28 0.76 1.31 -5.51
C VAL A 28 1.37 0.34 -4.51
N ILE A 29 0.57 -0.20 -3.60
CA ILE A 29 0.98 -1.20 -2.61
C ILE A 29 1.42 -2.50 -3.29
N SER A 30 0.69 -2.96 -4.30
CA SER A 30 1.10 -4.14 -5.11
C SER A 30 2.42 -3.92 -5.84
N GLU A 31 2.64 -2.71 -6.36
CA GLU A 31 3.88 -2.33 -7.05
C GLU A 31 5.06 -2.27 -6.06
N VAL A 32 4.87 -1.66 -4.89
CA VAL A 32 5.84 -1.65 -3.78
C VAL A 32 6.17 -3.07 -3.32
N LYS A 33 5.16 -3.92 -3.14
CA LYS A 33 5.35 -5.32 -2.78
C LYS A 33 6.24 -6.04 -3.80
N SER A 34 6.02 -5.81 -5.09
CA SER A 34 6.79 -6.47 -6.14
C SER A 34 8.23 -5.95 -6.26
N ASP A 35 8.46 -4.67 -5.96
CA ASP A 35 9.72 -3.98 -6.24
C ASP A 35 10.62 -3.84 -5.01
N LEU A 36 10.02 -3.53 -3.84
CA LEU A 36 10.68 -3.32 -2.55
C LEU A 36 10.41 -4.44 -1.54
N GLY A 37 9.40 -5.26 -1.78
CA GLY A 37 9.05 -6.38 -0.93
C GLY A 37 7.90 -6.12 0.04
N LEU A 38 7.46 -7.20 0.67
CA LEU A 38 6.32 -7.24 1.58
C LEU A 38 6.46 -6.31 2.80
N ALA A 39 7.64 -6.27 3.41
CA ALA A 39 7.89 -5.46 4.59
C ALA A 39 7.62 -3.97 4.32
N THR A 40 8.13 -3.46 3.20
CA THR A 40 7.95 -2.07 2.78
C THR A 40 6.50 -1.76 2.40
N ALA A 41 5.80 -2.70 1.76
CA ALA A 41 4.38 -2.54 1.45
C ALA A 41 3.54 -2.45 2.73
N ASN A 42 3.82 -3.30 3.71
CA ASN A 42 3.12 -3.28 5.00
C ASN A 42 3.44 -2.04 5.82
N GLU A 43 4.68 -1.53 5.76
CA GLU A 43 5.05 -0.26 6.41
C GLU A 43 4.20 0.91 5.88
N LEU A 44 3.97 0.96 4.57
CA LEU A 44 3.10 2.00 3.98
C LEU A 44 1.62 1.80 4.33
N ILE A 45 1.14 0.56 4.43
CA ILE A 45 -0.24 0.26 4.84
C ILE A 45 -0.51 0.74 6.25
N ASP A 46 0.42 0.46 7.16
CA ASP A 46 0.36 0.89 8.56
C ASP A 46 0.52 2.42 8.67
N GLU A 47 1.50 3.01 7.99
CA GLU A 47 1.79 4.44 8.06
C GLU A 47 0.61 5.33 7.62
N PHE A 48 -0.15 4.90 6.61
CA PHE A 48 -1.28 5.66 6.08
C PHE A 48 -2.64 5.18 6.60
N ASP A 49 -2.67 4.22 7.53
CA ASP A 49 -3.90 3.61 8.04
C ASP A 49 -4.79 3.10 6.87
N LEU A 50 -4.17 2.49 5.86
CA LEU A 50 -4.87 2.09 4.62
C LEU A 50 -5.91 0.99 4.89
N GLU A 51 -5.71 0.19 5.93
CA GLU A 51 -6.69 -0.77 6.42
C GLU A 51 -7.98 -0.06 6.85
N LEU A 52 -7.87 1.00 7.64
CA LEU A 52 -9.02 1.71 8.18
C LEU A 52 -9.69 2.61 7.12
N GLN A 53 -8.89 3.30 6.32
CA GLN A 53 -9.41 4.27 5.35
C GLN A 53 -9.93 3.63 4.07
N TYR A 54 -9.26 2.58 3.60
CA TYR A 54 -9.49 2.01 2.28
C TYR A 54 -9.74 0.51 2.29
N ASN A 55 -9.77 -0.12 3.46
CA ASN A 55 -9.93 -1.56 3.61
C ASN A 55 -8.83 -2.35 2.89
N ILE A 56 -7.62 -1.80 2.83
CA ILE A 56 -6.42 -2.44 2.27
C ILE A 56 -5.64 -3.05 3.43
N ALA A 57 -5.78 -4.37 3.61
CA ALA A 57 -5.14 -5.08 4.71
C ALA A 57 -3.62 -5.26 4.47
N PRO A 58 -2.81 -5.30 5.53
CA PRO A 58 -1.41 -5.66 5.44
C PRO A 58 -1.26 -7.04 4.84
N ILE A 59 -0.28 -7.19 3.96
CA ILE A 59 -0.08 -8.41 3.22
C ILE A 59 0.72 -9.37 4.11
N GLU A 60 0.10 -10.48 4.50
CA GLU A 60 0.78 -11.48 5.30
C GLU A 60 1.92 -12.13 4.49
N PRO A 61 3.12 -12.32 5.09
CA PRO A 61 4.13 -13.17 4.50
C PRO A 61 3.54 -14.57 4.49
N GLY A 62 3.12 -15.03 3.31
CA GLY A 62 2.41 -16.29 3.17
C GLY A 62 3.11 -17.39 3.95
N PHE A 63 2.48 -17.87 5.02
CA PHE A 63 2.87 -19.13 5.63
C PHE A 63 2.70 -20.17 4.54
N SER A 64 3.81 -20.50 3.89
CA SER A 64 3.96 -21.77 3.19
C SER A 64 3.87 -22.82 4.30
N SER A 65 2.66 -23.30 4.58
CA SER A 65 2.50 -24.56 5.29
C SER A 65 3.22 -25.59 4.42
N SER A 66 4.38 -26.04 4.92
CA SER A 66 5.08 -27.20 4.39
C SER A 66 4.22 -28.46 4.51
#